data_AF-A0A5Q2RPA1-F1
#
_entry.id   AF-A0A5Q2RPA1-F1
#
_cell.length_a   1.000
_cell.length_b   1.000
_cell.length_c   1.000
_cell.angle_alpha   90.00
_cell.angle_beta   90.00
_cell.angle_gamma   90.00
#
_symmetry.space_group_name_H-M   'P 1'
#
loop_
_entity.id
_entity.type
_entity.pdbx_description
1 polymer ?
#
loop_
_entity_poly.entity_id
_entity_poly.type
_entity_poly.pdbx_seq_one_letter_code
_entity_poly.pdbx_strand_id
1 'polypeptide(L)'
;MSPRRRGRKKSGRGRAGPQPLELWRAVPEPPAADPVLPTDDPGAIIRSLGTPPLTGQAHVADQYLELAARKAAATATALAQAAALLVAVDELD
;
A
#
# COMPACT_ATOMS: atom_id res chain seq x y z
N MET A 1 44.32 -40.46 -52.08
CA MET A 1 42.87 -40.30 -51.85
C MET A 1 42.51 -40.81 -50.46
N SER A 2 42.12 -39.93 -49.53
CA SER A 2 40.98 -40.13 -48.61
C SER A 2 40.82 -38.90 -47.70
N PRO A 3 39.62 -38.31 -47.54
CA PRO A 3 39.46 -36.97 -46.99
C PRO A 3 39.34 -36.99 -45.46
N ARG A 4 40.13 -36.15 -44.78
CA ARG A 4 39.95 -35.87 -43.35
C ARG A 4 38.72 -34.99 -43.15
N ARG A 5 37.64 -35.57 -42.60
CA ARG A 5 36.40 -34.89 -42.23
C ARG A 5 36.69 -33.72 -41.27
N ARG A 6 36.43 -32.49 -41.71
CA ARG A 6 36.43 -31.30 -40.85
C ARG A 6 35.23 -31.39 -39.90
N GLY A 7 35.51 -31.58 -38.61
CA GLY A 7 34.51 -31.52 -37.54
C GLY A 7 33.86 -30.13 -37.52
N ARG A 8 32.59 -30.08 -37.90
CA ARG A 8 31.75 -28.88 -37.84
C ARG A 8 31.55 -28.50 -36.37
N LYS A 9 32.26 -27.47 -35.90
CA LYS A 9 31.99 -26.84 -34.59
C LYS A 9 30.58 -26.26 -34.63
N LYS A 10 29.63 -26.98 -34.04
CA LYS A 10 28.26 -26.51 -33.81
C LYS A 10 28.36 -25.47 -32.69
N SER A 11 28.57 -24.21 -33.05
CA SER A 11 28.47 -23.09 -32.11
C SER A 11 27.03 -23.05 -31.61
N GLY A 12 26.78 -23.66 -30.46
CA GLY A 12 25.54 -23.50 -29.73
C GLY A 12 25.43 -22.03 -29.32
N ARG A 13 24.79 -21.22 -30.18
CA ARG A 13 24.17 -19.97 -29.73
C ARG A 13 23.05 -20.40 -28.81
N GLY A 14 23.38 -20.59 -27.54
CA GLY A 14 22.40 -20.51 -26.48
C GLY A 14 21.77 -19.14 -26.63
N ARG A 15 20.56 -19.08 -27.18
CA ARG A 15 19.68 -17.95 -26.92
C ARG A 15 19.53 -17.95 -25.40
N ALA A 16 20.22 -17.03 -24.73
CA ALA A 16 19.82 -16.66 -23.40
C ALA A 16 18.35 -16.26 -23.53
N GLY A 17 17.47 -17.10 -23.00
CA GLY A 17 16.06 -16.75 -22.90
C GLY A 17 15.95 -15.41 -22.18
N PRO A 18 14.90 -14.62 -22.43
CA PRO A 18 14.69 -13.41 -21.67
C PRO A 18 14.78 -13.76 -20.19
N GLN A 19 15.72 -13.14 -19.47
CA GLN A 19 15.78 -13.34 -18.03
C GLN A 19 14.42 -12.88 -17.48
N PRO A 20 13.74 -13.71 -16.67
CA PRO A 20 12.50 -13.30 -16.03
C PRO A 20 12.79 -11.96 -15.36
N LEU A 21 12.05 -10.91 -15.75
CA LEU A 21 12.10 -9.67 -15.00
C LEU A 21 11.72 -10.04 -13.57
N GLU A 22 12.65 -9.85 -12.63
CA GLU A 22 12.35 -9.87 -11.20
C GLU A 22 11.48 -8.63 -10.90
N LEU A 23 10.21 -8.71 -11.29
CA LEU A 23 9.20 -7.68 -11.05
C LEU A 23 8.92 -7.51 -9.56
N TRP A 24 9.26 -8.54 -8.76
CA TRP A 24 9.05 -8.61 -7.32
C TRP A 24 10.38 -8.91 -6.64
N ARG A 25 11.19 -7.87 -6.45
CA ARG A 25 12.38 -7.98 -5.60
C ARG A 25 11.95 -8.18 -4.16
N ALA A 26 12.73 -8.94 -3.40
CA ALA A 26 12.55 -9.02 -1.95
C ALA A 26 12.57 -7.61 -1.35
N VAL A 27 11.45 -7.20 -0.75
CA VAL A 27 11.34 -5.92 -0.07
C VAL A 27 12.09 -6.03 1.25
N PRO A 28 12.96 -5.05 1.60
CA PRO A 28 13.57 -5.01 2.92
C PRO A 28 12.50 -5.01 4.02
N GLU A 29 12.81 -5.59 5.18
CA GLU A 29 11.90 -5.54 6.32
C GLU A 29 11.57 -4.08 6.65
N PRO A 30 10.28 -3.70 6.73
CA PRO A 30 9.89 -2.35 7.09
C PRO A 30 10.30 -2.03 8.55
N PRO A 31 10.46 -0.74 8.90
CA PRO A 31 10.63 -0.36 10.29
C PRO A 31 9.41 -0.76 11.11
N ALA A 32 9.60 -0.87 12.43
CA ALA A 32 8.50 -1.05 13.36
C ALA A 32 7.47 0.07 13.20
N ALA A 33 6.18 -0.28 13.25
CA ALA A 33 5.11 0.69 13.15
C ALA A 33 5.01 1.54 14.42
N ASP A 34 4.77 2.83 14.25
CA ASP A 34 4.53 3.74 15.38
C ASP A 34 3.15 3.45 16.01
N PRO A 35 3.00 3.70 17.32
CA PRO A 35 1.70 3.67 17.98
C PRO A 35 0.70 4.64 17.35
N VAL A 36 -0.56 4.23 17.31
CA VAL A 36 -1.69 4.95 16.73
C VAL A 36 -2.51 5.54 17.87
N LEU A 37 -2.71 6.86 17.80
CA LEU A 37 -3.64 7.58 18.66
C LEU A 37 -5.00 7.70 17.94
N PRO A 38 -6.11 7.20 18.52
CA PRO A 38 -7.44 7.43 17.98
C PRO A 38 -7.80 8.92 17.98
N THR A 39 -8.48 9.38 16.93
CA THR A 39 -8.98 10.76 16.86
C THR A 39 -10.36 10.88 17.49
N ASP A 40 -10.57 11.92 18.30
CA ASP A 40 -11.87 12.24 18.91
C ASP A 40 -12.89 12.77 17.89
N ASP A 41 -12.41 13.37 16.80
CA ASP A 41 -13.26 13.96 15.76
C ASP A 41 -12.76 13.60 14.34
N PRO A 42 -13.08 12.39 13.84
CA PRO A 42 -12.76 11.99 12.47
C PRO A 42 -13.37 12.92 11.40
N GLY A 43 -14.48 13.59 11.72
CA GLY A 43 -15.19 14.48 10.80
C GLY A 43 -14.49 15.83 10.60
N ALA A 44 -13.58 16.20 11.49
CA ALA A 44 -12.85 17.47 11.42
C ALA A 44 -12.13 17.67 10.08
N ILE A 45 -11.57 16.58 9.52
CA ILE A 45 -10.88 16.62 8.22
C ILE A 45 -11.85 17.05 7.12
N ILE A 46 -13.05 16.48 7.06
CA ILE A 46 -14.03 16.82 6.02
C ILE A 46 -14.45 18.29 6.13
N ARG A 47 -14.71 18.78 7.34
CA ARG A 47 -15.00 20.21 7.57
C ARG A 47 -13.84 21.13 7.17
N SER A 48 -12.60 20.71 7.42
CA SER A 48 -11.41 21.51 7.08
C SER A 48 -11.19 21.66 5.58
N LEU A 49 -11.66 20.70 4.78
CA LEU A 49 -11.55 20.72 3.32
C LEU A 49 -12.59 21.64 2.66
N GLY A 50 -13.59 22.10 3.42
CA GLY A 50 -14.66 22.96 2.94
C GLY A 50 -15.72 22.23 2.11
N THR A 51 -16.58 23.01 1.47
CA THR A 51 -17.73 22.45 0.74
C THR A 51 -17.28 21.69 -0.51
N PRO A 52 -17.72 20.43 -0.70
CA PRO A 52 -17.33 19.63 -1.84
C PRO A 52 -17.86 20.25 -3.15
N PRO A 53 -17.07 20.23 -4.23
CA PRO A 53 -17.44 20.83 -5.52
C PRO A 53 -18.42 19.94 -6.30
N LEU A 54 -19.56 19.60 -5.69
CA LEU A 54 -20.62 18.77 -6.25
C LEU A 54 -21.88 19.61 -6.42
N THR A 55 -22.19 19.94 -7.67
CA THR A 55 -23.31 20.80 -8.04
C THR A 55 -24.64 20.21 -7.56
N GLY A 56 -25.39 20.96 -6.77
CA GLY A 56 -26.71 20.58 -6.25
C GLY A 56 -26.73 19.44 -5.21
N GLN A 57 -25.59 18.84 -4.87
CA GLN A 57 -25.49 17.69 -3.95
C GLN A 57 -24.48 17.90 -2.81
N ALA A 58 -23.98 19.13 -2.65
CA ALA A 58 -22.94 19.46 -1.66
C ALA A 58 -23.27 18.97 -0.24
N HIS A 59 -24.48 19.25 0.26
CA HIS A 59 -24.89 18.83 1.61
C HIS A 59 -24.98 17.31 1.79
N VAL A 60 -25.43 16.58 0.76
CA VAL A 60 -25.52 15.12 0.80
C VAL A 60 -24.11 14.52 0.77
N ALA A 61 -23.22 15.09 -0.04
CA ALA A 61 -21.83 14.69 -0.10
C ALA A 61 -21.09 14.90 1.22
N ASP A 62 -21.29 16.03 1.90
CA ASP A 62 -20.71 16.31 3.22
C ASP A 62 -21.06 15.20 4.22
N GLN A 63 -22.34 14.81 4.28
CA GLN A 63 -22.82 13.77 5.20
C GLN A 63 -22.19 12.40 4.91
N TYR A 64 -22.12 12.01 3.63
CA TYR A 64 -21.53 10.72 3.26
C TYR A 64 -20.02 10.69 3.48
N LEU A 65 -19.32 11.78 3.18
CA LEU A 65 -17.88 11.90 3.43
C LEU A 65 -17.59 11.86 4.93
N GLU A 66 -18.39 12.54 5.75
CA GLU A 66 -18.25 12.48 7.21
C GLU A 66 -18.52 11.08 7.75
N LEU A 67 -19.54 10.39 7.25
CA LEU A 67 -19.82 8.99 7.61
C LEU A 67 -18.68 8.05 7.23
N ALA A 68 -18.13 8.22 6.02
CA ALA A 68 -16.99 7.45 5.54
C ALA A 68 -15.75 7.67 6.41
N ALA A 69 -15.45 8.93 6.76
CA ALA A 69 -14.34 9.27 7.64
C ALA A 69 -14.48 8.63 9.03
N ARG A 70 -15.65 8.71 9.65
CA ARG A 70 -15.93 8.08 10.95
C ARG A 70 -15.78 6.56 10.91
N LYS A 71 -16.31 5.90 9.87
CA LYS A 71 -16.21 4.45 9.72
C LYS A 71 -14.76 3.99 9.47
N ALA A 72 -14.02 4.75 8.67
CA ALA A 72 -12.61 4.50 8.42
C ALA A 72 -11.79 4.61 9.72
N ALA A 73 -11.99 5.69 10.49
CA ALA A 73 -11.32 5.88 11.78
C ALA A 73 -11.65 4.77 12.79
N ALA A 74 -12.90 4.35 12.89
CA ALA A 74 -13.30 3.24 13.75
C ALA A 74 -12.63 1.92 13.34
N THR A 75 -12.55 1.65 12.04
CA THR A 75 -11.91 0.44 11.50
C THR A 75 -10.40 0.45 11.73
N ALA A 76 -9.76 1.60 11.50
CA ALA A 76 -8.33 1.79 11.75
C ALA A 76 -8.00 1.61 13.24
N THR A 77 -8.84 2.14 14.14
CA THR A 77 -8.69 1.97 15.59
C THR A 77 -8.82 0.50 16.00
N ALA A 78 -9.81 -0.22 15.46
CA ALA A 78 -9.97 -1.65 15.73
C ALA A 78 -8.79 -2.48 15.21
N LEU A 79 -8.23 -2.13 14.04
CA LEU A 79 -7.04 -2.76 13.49
C LEU A 79 -5.81 -2.49 14.36
N ALA A 80 -5.62 -1.24 14.78
CA ALA A 80 -4.52 -0.86 15.67
C ALA A 80 -4.60 -1.62 17.00
N GLN A 81 -5.81 -1.77 17.56
CA GLN A 81 -6.02 -2.58 18.76
C GLN A 81 -5.63 -4.05 18.54
N ALA A 82 -6.05 -4.64 17.43
CA ALA A 82 -5.72 -6.03 17.08
C ALA A 82 -4.22 -6.24 16.86
N ALA A 83 -3.51 -5.21 16.38
CA ALA A 83 -2.07 -5.21 16.19
C ALA A 83 -1.27 -4.82 17.45
N ALA A 84 -1.94 -4.54 18.57
CA ALA A 84 -1.33 -3.98 19.79
C ALA A 84 -0.52 -2.69 19.53
N LEU A 85 -1.03 -1.86 18.61
CA LEU A 85 -0.44 -0.57 18.20
C LEU A 85 -1.21 0.63 18.75
N LEU A 86 -2.18 0.48 19.65
CA LEU A 86 -2.80 1.65 20.28
C LEU A 86 -1.88 2.26 21.32
N VAL A 87 -1.79 3.60 21.35
CA VAL A 87 -1.14 4.33 22.44
C VAL A 87 -1.74 3.88 23.78
N ALA A 88 -0.88 3.54 24.74
CA ALA A 88 -1.35 3.17 26.07
C ALA A 88 -1.93 4.40 26.76
N VAL A 89 -3.07 4.24 27.45
CA VAL A 89 -3.75 5.34 28.16
C VAL A 89 -2.83 6.00 29.19
N ASP A 90 -1.88 5.25 29.75
CA ASP A 90 -0.90 5.73 30.74
C ASP A 90 0.23 6.60 30.13
N GLU A 91 0.35 6.71 28.80
CA GLU A 91 1.36 7.54 28.11
C GLU A 91 0.83 8.93 27.73
N LEU A 92 -0.42 9.26 28.08
CA LEU A 92 -1.09 10.52 27.74
C LEU A 92 -1.08 11.58 28.87
N ASP A 93 -0.29 11.35 29.93
CA ASP A 93 -0.11 12.26 31.09
C ASP A 93 1.03 13.29 30.89
#